data_AF-A0A3N6R6B5-F1
#
_entry.id   AF-A0A3N6R6B5-F1
#
_cell.length_a   1.000
_cell.length_b   1.000
_cell.length_c   1.000
_cell.angle_alpha   90.00
_cell.angle_beta   90.00
_cell.angle_gamma   90.00
#
_symmetry.space_group_name_H-M   'P 1'
#
loop_
_entity.id
_entity.type
_entity.pdbx_description
1 polymer ?
#
loop_
_entity_poly.entity_id
_entity_poly.type
_entity_poly.pdbx_seq_one_letter_code
_entity_poly.pdbx_strand_id
1 'polypeptide(L)'
;MAGNHDWYADGLKGVKRQEKFIEEYLDRKNVLLPKPGCSGPEEIELGDDLVLLLIDSQWYLTNWENETEINDDCPVKSREFLPTTISSP
;
A
#
# COMPACT_ATOMS: atom_id res chain seq x y z
N MET A 1 10.76 6.48 4.64
CA MET A 1 11.13 5.13 5.12
C MET A 1 11.49 4.32 3.88
N ALA A 2 12.59 3.58 3.87
CA ALA A 2 12.99 2.84 2.68
C ALA A 2 12.14 1.57 2.60
N GLY A 3 11.15 1.53 1.71
CA GLY A 3 10.14 0.47 1.71
C GLY A 3 10.70 -0.96 1.64
N ASN A 4 11.83 -1.17 0.97
CA ASN A 4 12.52 -2.47 0.95
C ASN A 4 13.07 -2.88 2.33
N HIS A 5 13.53 -1.92 3.13
CA HIS A 5 14.03 -2.18 4.48
C HIS A 5 12.87 -2.49 5.43
N ASP A 6 11.75 -1.78 5.30
CA ASP A 6 10.54 -2.04 6.08
C ASP A 6 9.96 -3.42 5.78
N TRP A 7 10.02 -3.85 4.51
CA TRP A 7 9.60 -5.17 4.05
C TRP A 7 10.55 -6.30 4.45
N TYR A 8 11.87 -6.09 4.43
CA TYR A 8 12.87 -7.15 4.67
C TYR A 8 12.79 -7.79 6.06
N ALA A 9 12.30 -7.05 7.05
CA ALA A 9 12.28 -7.53 8.43
C ALA A 9 11.28 -8.68 8.66
N ASP A 10 10.06 -8.57 8.13
CA ASP A 10 8.99 -9.57 8.32
C ASP A 10 7.83 -9.41 7.33
N GLY A 11 8.12 -8.95 6.11
CA GLY A 11 7.15 -8.80 5.03
C GLY A 11 5.93 -7.96 5.41
N LEU A 12 4.76 -8.39 4.93
CA LEU A 12 3.49 -7.70 5.18
C LEU A 12 3.17 -7.58 6.68
N LYS A 13 3.48 -8.62 7.46
CA LYS A 13 3.25 -8.61 8.93
C LYS A 13 4.10 -7.56 9.62
N GLY A 14 5.34 -7.38 9.18
CA GLY A 14 6.23 -6.32 9.64
C GLY A 14 5.62 -4.93 9.42
N VAL A 15 5.17 -4.66 8.20
CA VAL A 15 4.58 -3.37 7.83
C VAL A 15 3.26 -3.12 8.56
N LYS A 16 2.37 -4.12 8.69
CA LYS A 16 1.13 -4.01 9.49
C LYS A 16 1.42 -3.69 10.97
N ARG A 17 2.49 -4.25 11.55
CA ARG A 17 2.92 -3.90 12.93
C ARG A 17 3.41 -2.47 13.04
N GLN A 18 4.14 -1.98 12.04
CA GLN A 18 4.57 -0.57 12.00
C GLN A 18 3.37 0.37 11.93
N GLU A 19 2.41 0.09 11.05
CA GLU A 19 1.16 0.87 10.96
C GLU A 19 0.46 0.94 12.31
N LYS A 20 0.22 -0.23 12.94
CA LYS A 20 -0.44 -0.30 14.24
C LYS A 20 0.26 0.52 15.32
N PHE A 21 1.59 0.45 15.39
CA PHE A 21 2.37 1.25 16.34
C PHE A 21 2.17 2.76 16.12
N ILE A 22 2.19 3.20 14.87
CA ILE A 22 1.99 4.62 14.52
C ILE A 22 0.55 5.06 14.82
N GLU A 23 -0.44 4.21 14.51
CA GLU A 23 -1.85 4.50 14.83
C GLU A 23 -2.08 4.67 16.33
N GLU A 24 -1.52 3.79 17.14
CA GLU A 24 -1.60 3.84 18.60
C GLU A 24 -0.90 5.08 19.16
N TYR A 25 0.27 5.43 18.62
CA TYR A 25 1.03 6.60 19.05
C TYR A 25 0.31 7.93 18.71
N LEU A 26 -0.32 8.00 17.54
CA LEU A 26 -1.01 9.20 17.06
C LEU A 26 -2.49 9.28 17.46
N ASP A 27 -3.03 8.22 18.06
CA ASP A 27 -4.48 8.04 18.31
C ASP A 27 -5.32 8.31 17.04
N ARG A 28 -4.86 7.79 15.90
CA ARG A 28 -5.49 8.02 14.59
C ARG A 28 -5.36 6.79 13.70
N LYS A 29 -6.39 6.53 12.89
CA LYS A 29 -6.44 5.44 11.92
C LYS A 29 -5.97 5.83 10.52
N ASN A 30 -5.63 4.83 9.71
CA ASN A 30 -5.22 4.97 8.30
C ASN A 30 -4.00 5.90 8.13
N VAL A 31 -2.94 5.61 8.89
CA VAL A 31 -1.72 6.46 8.93
C VAL A 31 -0.71 6.12 7.83
N LEU A 32 -0.86 4.97 7.17
CA LEU A 32 -0.08 4.58 5.99
C LEU A 32 -0.97 4.48 4.75
N LEU A 33 -0.44 4.92 3.61
CA LEU A 33 -1.09 4.86 2.30
C LEU A 33 -0.07 4.41 1.23
N PRO A 34 -0.45 3.52 0.29
CA PRO A 34 -1.64 2.66 0.35
C PRO A 34 -1.64 1.79 1.61
N LYS A 35 -2.80 1.25 1.99
CA LYS A 35 -2.89 0.36 3.14
C LYS A 35 -1.92 -0.82 2.97
N PRO A 36 -1.24 -1.28 4.03
CA PRO A 36 -0.30 -2.39 3.93
C PRO A 36 -0.93 -3.62 3.27
N GLY A 37 -0.33 -4.08 2.16
CA GLY A 37 -0.81 -5.23 1.39
C GLY A 37 -1.77 -4.89 0.26
N CYS A 38 -2.08 -3.60 0.07
CA CYS A 38 -2.81 -3.11 -1.09
C CYS A 38 -1.87 -2.46 -2.10
N SER A 39 -2.23 -2.60 -3.38
CA SER A 39 -1.43 -2.11 -4.50
C SER A 39 -1.46 -0.59 -4.68
N GLY A 40 -2.49 0.08 -4.17
CA GLY A 40 -2.94 1.37 -4.71
C GLY A 40 -3.61 1.20 -6.09
N PRO A 41 -3.78 2.28 -6.87
CA PRO A 41 -3.43 3.65 -6.53
C PRO A 41 -4.32 4.21 -5.42
N GLU A 42 -3.73 4.91 -4.46
CA GLU A 42 -4.45 5.89 -3.64
C GLU A 42 -4.24 7.27 -4.26
N GLU A 43 -5.33 8.01 -4.44
CA GLU A 43 -5.31 9.33 -5.07
C GLU A 43 -5.59 10.40 -4.02
N ILE A 44 -4.73 11.42 -3.97
CA ILE A 44 -4.89 12.54 -3.07
C ILE A 44 -4.85 13.82 -3.90
N GLU A 45 -5.99 14.50 -4.02
CA GLU A 45 -6.06 15.84 -4.58
C GLU A 45 -5.35 16.83 -3.64
N LEU A 46 -4.33 17.50 -4.14
CA LEU A 46 -3.58 18.55 -3.43
C LEU A 46 -4.01 19.97 -3.87
N GLY A 47 -4.96 20.05 -4.80
CA GLY A 47 -5.55 21.26 -5.35
C GLY A 47 -6.20 20.97 -6.70
N ASP A 48 -6.75 22.00 -7.34
CA ASP A 48 -7.54 21.86 -8.58
C ASP A 48 -6.75 21.25 -9.77
N ASP A 49 -5.42 21.41 -9.76
CA ASP A 49 -4.54 20.99 -10.86
C ASP A 49 -3.44 19.99 -10.43
N LEU A 50 -3.52 19.42 -9.22
CA LEU A 50 -2.48 18.51 -8.70
C LEU A 50 -3.06 17.33 -7.93
N VAL A 51 -2.75 16.13 -8.42
CA VAL A 51 -3.07 14.85 -7.76
C VAL A 51 -1.78 14.11 -7.40
N LEU A 52 -1.71 13.63 -6.17
CA LEU A 52 -0.68 12.70 -5.69
C LEU A 52 -1.20 11.27 -5.81
N LEU A 53 -0.54 10.48 -6.65
CA LEU A 53 -0.81 9.05 -6.81
C LEU A 53 0.19 8.23 -6.01
N LEU A 54 -0.31 7.39 -5.11
CA LEU A 54 0.51 6.50 -4.29
C LEU A 54 0.33 5.05 -4.75
N ILE A 55 1.43 4.40 -5.12
CA ILE A 55 1.45 3.02 -5.63
C ILE A 55 2.49 2.22 -4.86
N ASP A 56 2.13 1.01 -4.45
CA ASP A 56 3.06 0.09 -3.79
C ASP A 56 3.78 -0.79 -4.84
N SER A 57 5.01 -0.41 -5.16
CA SER A 57 5.87 -1.22 -6.05
C SER A 57 6.30 -2.56 -5.44
N GLN A 58 6.44 -2.65 -4.11
CA GLN A 58 6.82 -3.89 -3.43
C GLN A 58 5.69 -4.91 -3.56
N TRP A 59 4.44 -4.48 -3.44
CA TRP A 59 3.28 -5.32 -3.71
C TRP A 59 3.33 -5.99 -5.09
N TYR A 60 3.73 -5.24 -6.13
CA TYR A 60 3.82 -5.76 -7.50
C TYR A 60 4.92 -6.82 -7.65
N LEU A 61 6.09 -6.54 -7.05
CA LEU A 61 7.30 -7.35 -7.17
C LEU A 61 7.30 -8.60 -6.27
N THR A 62 6.59 -8.58 -5.14
CA THR A 62 6.64 -9.67 -4.17
C THR A 62 5.97 -10.94 -4.70
N ASN A 63 6.48 -12.13 -4.34
CA ASN A 63 5.80 -13.39 -4.61
C ASN A 63 4.64 -13.56 -3.62
N TRP A 64 3.39 -13.49 -4.12
CA TRP A 64 2.18 -13.57 -3.29
C TRP A 64 1.95 -14.95 -2.68
N GLU A 65 2.55 -16.01 -3.24
CA GLU A 65 2.48 -17.34 -2.64
C GLU A 65 3.12 -17.39 -1.24
N ASN A 66 4.09 -16.50 -0.98
CA ASN A 66 4.77 -16.39 0.31
C ASN A 66 4.07 -15.41 1.27
N GLU A 67 3.08 -14.64 0.79
CA GLU A 67 2.43 -13.55 1.51
C GLU A 67 0.93 -13.68 1.34
N THR A 68 0.35 -14.75 1.90
CA THR A 68 -1.02 -15.18 1.62
C THR A 68 -2.10 -14.17 2.04
N GLU A 69 -1.76 -13.24 2.95
CA GLU A 69 -2.66 -12.17 3.42
C GLU A 69 -2.62 -10.92 2.51
N ILE A 70 -1.82 -10.94 1.45
CA ILE A 70 -1.77 -9.84 0.48
C ILE A 70 -3.10 -9.76 -0.27
N ASN A 71 -3.67 -8.57 -0.41
CA ASN A 71 -4.98 -8.29 -1.01
C ASN A 71 -6.25 -8.62 -0.19
N ASP A 72 -6.15 -9.09 1.05
CA ASP A 72 -7.33 -9.50 1.83
C ASP A 72 -8.41 -8.40 1.88
N ASP A 73 -7.98 -7.17 2.19
CA ASP A 73 -8.84 -5.99 2.38
C ASP A 73 -8.75 -4.96 1.24
N CYS A 74 -8.29 -5.38 0.06
CA CYS A 74 -7.99 -4.47 -1.05
C CYS A 74 -9.02 -4.57 -2.20
N PRO A 75 -9.38 -3.45 -2.85
CA PRO A 75 -10.25 -3.46 -4.03
C PRO A 75 -9.61 -4.20 -5.21
N VAL A 76 -8.29 -4.05 -5.36
CA VAL A 76 -7.51 -4.66 -6.43
C VAL A 76 -6.89 -5.96 -5.92
N LYS A 77 -7.16 -7.07 -6.63
CA LYS A 77 -6.64 -8.41 -6.29
C LYS A 77 -5.85 -9.05 -7.44
N SER A 78 -5.55 -8.29 -8.49
CA SER A 78 -4.83 -8.76 -9.68
C SER A 78 -3.78 -7.74 -10.14
N ARG A 79 -2.61 -8.23 -10.55
CA ARG A 79 -1.53 -7.39 -11.10
C ARG A 79 -1.91 -6.71 -12.41
N GLU A 80 -2.79 -7.32 -13.19
CA GLU A 80 -3.22 -6.79 -14.50
C GLU A 80 -4.09 -5.54 -14.39
N PHE A 81 -4.65 -5.27 -13.20
CA PHE A 81 -5.58 -4.16 -12.98
C PHE A 81 -4.87 -2.85 -12.60
N LEU A 82 -3.63 -2.92 -12.13
CA LEU A 82 -2.84 -1.74 -11.74
C LEU A 82 -2.56 -0.74 -12.90
N PRO A 83 -2.19 -1.18 -14.12
CA PRO A 83 -1.93 -0.24 -15.21
C PRO A 83 -3.18 0.47 -15.72
N THR A 84 -4.35 -0.16 -15.59
CA THR A 84 -5.63 0.35 -16.15
C THR A 84 -6.25 1.45 -15.30
N THR A 85 -6.00 1.47 -13.99
CA THR A 85 -6.50 2.53 -13.09
C THR A 85 -5.77 3.85 -13.30
N ILE A 86 -4.45 3.80 -13.52
CA ILE A 86 -3.61 4.99 -13.77
C ILE A 86 -3.96 5.68 -15.10
N SER A 87 -4.59 4.96 -16.04
CA SER A 87 -4.90 5.47 -17.39
C SER A 87 -6.30 6.07 -17.56
N SER A 88 -7.18 5.98 -16.55
CA SER A 88 -8.51 6.60 -16.62
C SER A 88 -8.46 7.97 -15.93
N PRO A 89 -8.55 9.08 -16.67
CA PRO A 89 -8.67 10.42 -16.09
C PRO A 89 -10.06 10.68 -15.49
#